data_AF-A0A8T5S5W5-F1
#
_entry.id   AF-A0A8T5S5W5-F1
#
_cell.length_a   1.000
_cell.length_b   1.000
_cell.length_c   1.000
_cell.angle_alpha   90.00
_cell.angle_beta   90.00
_cell.angle_gamma   90.00
#
_symmetry.space_group_name_H-M   'P 1'
#
loop_
_entity.id
_entity.type
_entity.pdbx_description
1 polymer ?
#
loop_
_entity_poly.entity_id
_entity_poly.type
_entity_poly.pdbx_seq_one_letter_code
_entity_poly.pdbx_strand_id
1 'polypeptide(L)' 'MNTYEHILTLKKLLKHEGISDERIQQYFCSGAEVEKFINSVEDITTKIYALPPLPKK' A
#
# COMPACT_ATOMS: atom_id res chain seq x y z
N MET A 1 -8.06 -13.27 -10.04
CA MET A 1 -7.85 -11.90 -10.58
C MET A 1 -6.37 -11.60 -10.47
N ASN A 2 -5.70 -11.23 -11.56
CA ASN A 2 -4.23 -11.12 -11.65
C ASN A 2 -3.61 -10.08 -10.69
N THR A 3 -4.42 -9.13 -10.21
CA THR A 3 -3.98 -8.01 -9.36
C THR A 3 -3.38 -8.45 -8.03
N TYR A 4 -3.89 -9.52 -7.40
CA TYR A 4 -3.33 -10.01 -6.12
C TYR A 4 -1.91 -10.56 -6.30
N GLU A 5 -1.69 -11.37 -7.34
CA GLU A 5 -0.37 -11.91 -7.68
C GLU A 5 0.62 -10.80 -8.05
N HIS A 6 0.16 -9.77 -8.76
CA HIS A 6 0.97 -8.59 -9.04
C HIS A 6 1.37 -7.83 -7.77
N ILE A 7 0.45 -7.67 -6.80
CA ILE A 7 0.75 -7.03 -5.50
C ILE A 7 1.81 -7.86 -4.75
N LEU A 8 1.66 -9.18 -4.68
CA LEU A 8 2.63 -10.06 -4.03
C LEU A 8 4.02 -9.96 -4.68
N THR A 9 4.05 -9.91 -6.01
CA THR A 9 5.30 -9.76 -6.76
C THR A 9 5.96 -8.41 -6.47
N LEU A 10 5.18 -7.34 -6.46
CA LEU A 10 5.68 -5.99 -6.17
C LEU A 10 6.22 -5.87 -4.74
N LYS A 11 5.54 -6.48 -3.75
CA LYS A 11 6.04 -6.55 -2.37
C LYS A 11 7.40 -7.24 -2.27
N LYS A 12 7.57 -8.35 -2.99
CA LYS A 12 8.87 -9.06 -3.06
C LYS A 12 9.96 -8.18 -3.70
N LEU A 13 9.63 -7.45 -4.77
CA LEU A 13 10.55 -6.54 -5.45
C LEU A 13 10.98 -5.37 -4.55
N LEU A 14 10.04 -4.68 -3.90
CA LEU A 14 10.39 -3.58 -3.00
C LEU A 14 11.27 -4.04 -1.85
N LYS A 15 10.94 -5.19 -1.25
CA LYS A 15 11.76 -5.78 -0.19
C LYS A 15 13.18 -6.10 -0.67
N HIS A 16 13.34 -6.60 -1.90
CA HIS A 16 14.64 -6.82 -2.51
C HIS A 16 15.45 -5.53 -2.67
N GLU A 17 14.79 -4.42 -3.03
CA GLU A 17 15.40 -3.09 -3.15
C GLU A 17 15.61 -2.37 -1.81
N GLY A 18 15.40 -3.05 -0.67
CA GLY A 18 15.54 -2.46 0.66
C GLY A 18 14.42 -1.49 1.05
N ILE A 19 13.31 -1.50 0.31
CA ILE A 19 12.11 -0.70 0.58
C ILE A 19 11.09 -1.56 1.33
N SER A 20 10.52 -1.03 2.41
CA SER A 20 9.47 -1.74 3.17
C SER A 20 8.28 -2.08 2.27
N ASP A 21 7.86 -3.34 2.27
CA ASP A 21 6.71 -3.85 1.53
C ASP A 21 5.36 -3.39 2.14
N GLU A 22 5.39 -2.88 3.37
CA GLU A 22 4.27 -2.20 4.03
C GLU A 22 3.85 -0.90 3.33
N ARG A 23 4.70 -0.38 2.44
CA ARG A 23 4.35 0.74 1.55
C ARG A 23 3.30 0.39 0.51
N ILE A 24 3.07 -0.91 0.27
CA ILE A 24 2.03 -1.39 -0.65
C ILE A 24 0.86 -1.92 0.16
N GLN A 25 -0.27 -1.23 0.04
CA GLN A 25 -1.54 -1.62 0.64
C GLN A 25 -2.57 -1.84 -0.48
N GLN A 26 -3.47 -2.80 -0.28
CA GLN A 26 -4.57 -3.08 -1.20
C GLN A 26 -5.88 -3.04 -0.41
N TYR A 27 -6.82 -2.20 -0.86
CA TYR A 27 -8.15 -2.09 -0.28
C TYR A 27 -9.18 -2.42 -1.37
N PHE A 28 -10.25 -3.08 -0.96
CA PHE A 28 -11.39 -3.36 -1.83
C PHE A 28 -12.52 -2.43 -1.39
N CYS A 29 -12.86 -1.47 -2.26
CA CYS A 29 -13.95 -0.55 -2.05
C CYS A 29 -14.89 -0.64 -3.26
N SER A 30 -16.18 -0.90 -3.02
CA SER A 30 -17.20 -0.72 -4.05
C SER A 30 -17.63 0.75 -4.13
N GLY A 31 -18.24 1.15 -5.25
CA GLY A 31 -18.68 2.54 -5.45
C GLY A 31 -19.74 3.02 -4.46
N ALA A 32 -20.40 2.11 -3.72
CA ALA A 32 -21.39 2.43 -2.70
C ALA A 32 -20.77 2.64 -1.30
N GLU A 33 -19.48 2.32 -1.11
CA GLU A 33 -18.83 2.28 0.21
C GLU A 33 -17.91 3.48 0.42
N VAL A 34 -18.47 4.69 0.35
CA VAL A 34 -17.74 5.95 0.49
C VAL A 34 -16.96 6.04 1.81
N GLU A 35 -17.58 5.64 2.93
CA GLU A 35 -16.91 5.64 4.24
C GLU A 35 -15.72 4.69 4.28
N LYS A 36 -15.82 3.50 3.65
CA LYS A 36 -14.68 2.56 3.57
C LYS A 36 -13.54 3.15 2.77
N PHE A 37 -13.85 3.87 1.69
CA PHE A 37 -12.82 4.57 0.92
C PHE A 37 -12.11 5.63 1.76
N ILE A 38 -12.86 6.50 2.46
CA ILE A 38 -12.28 7.54 3.32
C ILE A 38 -11.40 6.92 4.39
N ASN A 39 -11.90 5.92 5.11
CA ASN A 39 -11.13 5.22 6.17
C ASN A 39 -9.88 4.53 5.60
N SER A 40 -9.95 4.00 4.39
CA SER A 40 -8.79 3.38 3.72
C SER A 40 -7.71 4.41 3.37
N VAL A 41 -8.13 5.62 2.94
CA VAL A 41 -7.22 6.73 2.66
C VAL A 41 -6.58 7.26 3.94
N GLU A 42 -7.33 7.36 5.04
CA GLU A 42 -6.77 7.75 6.33
C GLU A 42 -5.75 6.72 6.84
N ASP A 43 -6.09 5.43 6.81
CA ASP A 43 -5.21 4.33 7.24
C ASP A 43 -3.89 4.29 6.45
N ILE A 44 -3.95 4.37 5.12
CA ILE A 44 -2.73 4.35 4.29
C ILE A 44 -1.87 5.59 4.55
N THR A 45 -2.49 6.75 4.78
CA THR A 45 -1.80 8.00 5.07
C THR A 45 -1.03 7.87 6.38
N THR A 46 -1.68 7.39 7.46
CA THR A 46 -1.03 7.18 8.75
C THR A 46 0.12 6.18 8.64
N LYS A 47 -0.05 5.07 7.92
CA LYS A 47 1.01 4.06 7.73
C LYS A 47 2.20 4.64 6.97
N ILE A 48 1.98 5.40 5.90
CA ILE A 48 3.06 6.02 5.11
C ILE A 48 3.88 7.00 5.96
N TYR A 49 3.22 7.81 6.80
CA TYR A 49 3.91 8.76 7.68
C TYR A 49 4.68 8.10 8.82
N ALA A 50 4.28 6.90 9.25
CA ALA A 50 5.01 6.13 10.26
C ALA A 50 6.29 5.47 9.70
N LEU A 51 6.38 5.29 8.38
CA LEU A 51 7.52 4.63 7.74
C LEU A 51 8.70 5.60 7.54
N PRO A 52 9.95 5.12 7.70
CA PRO A 52 11.13 5.96 7.49
C PRO A 52 11.16 6.48 6.05
N PRO A 53 11.55 7.74 5.80
CA PRO A 53 11.53 8.31 4.46
C PRO A 53 12.34 7.46 3.48
N LEU A 54 11.90 7.42 2.22
CA LEU A 54 12.67 6.75 1.17
C LEU A 54 14.03 7.46 1.03
N PRO A 55 15.11 6.71 0.71
CA PRO A 55 16.40 7.31 0.45
C PRO A 55 16.26 8.36 -0.65
N LYS A 56 16.81 9.55 -0.40
CA LYS A 56 16.87 10.61 -1.42
C LYS A 56 17.76 10.10 -2.55
N LYS A 57 17.22 10.09 -3.77
CA LYS A 57 18.00 9.84 -4.99
C LYS A 57 19.08 10.89 -5.17
#